data_AF-A0A8R7PXF0-F1
#
_entry.id   AF-A0A8R7PXF0-F1
#
_cell.length_a   1.000
_cell.length_b   1.000
_cell.length_c   1.000
_cell.angle_alpha   90.00
_cell.angle_beta   90.00
_cell.angle_gamma   90.00
#
_symmetry.space_group_name_H-M   'P 1'
#
loop_
_entity.id
_entity.type
_entity.pdbx_description
1 polymer ?
#
loop_
_entity_poly.entity_id
_entity_poly.type
_entity_poly.pdbx_seq_one_letter_code
_entity_poly.pdbx_strand_id
1 'polypeptide(L)' 'AALAISSSPRFDVFGNDFGWGKPVGVRSGSGDKMNGKVTVFEGPEREGSMSLEVCLAPEALERLVADHEFMDAVSVP' A
#
# COMPACT_ATOMS: atom_id res chain seq x y z
N ALA A 1 1.54 -18.81 7.43
CA ALA A 1 0.47 -17.81 7.24
C ALA A 1 0.19 -17.69 5.74
N ALA A 2 -1.05 -17.41 5.34
CA ALA A 2 -1.37 -17.14 3.94
C ALA A 2 -1.32 -15.62 3.69
N LEU A 3 -0.86 -15.23 2.50
CA LEU A 3 -0.92 -13.86 2.03
C LEU A 3 -2.01 -13.74 0.96
N ALA A 4 -2.84 -12.72 1.08
CA ALA A 4 -3.87 -12.38 0.12
C ALA A 4 -3.59 -11.00 -0.46
N ILE A 5 -3.25 -10.97 -1.75
CA ILE A 5 -3.00 -9.74 -2.49
C ILE A 5 -4.30 -9.31 -3.19
N SER A 6 -4.62 -8.04 -3.12
CA SER A 6 -5.79 -7.48 -3.79
C SER A 6 -5.50 -6.10 -4.38
N SER A 7 -6.40 -5.62 -5.24
CA SER A 7 -6.24 -4.39 -6.03
C SER A 7 -5.10 -4.49 -7.06
N SER A 8 -4.76 -3.38 -7.70
CA SER A 8 -3.78 -3.30 -8.78
C SER A 8 -3.14 -1.91 -8.79
N PRO A 9 -1.81 -1.81 -9.04
CA PRO A 9 -1.15 -0.51 -9.20
C PRO A 9 -1.57 0.20 -10.49
N ARG A 10 -2.33 -0.47 -11.36
CA ARG A 10 -2.82 0.07 -12.65
C ARG A 10 -4.17 0.77 -12.53
N PHE A 11 -4.79 0.77 -11.35
CA PHE A 11 -6.02 1.51 -11.14
C PHE A 11 -5.69 2.99 -10.92
N ASP A 12 -6.22 3.86 -11.79
CA ASP A 12 -6.02 5.30 -11.75
C ASP A 12 -6.76 5.93 -10.57
N VAL A 13 -6.23 5.72 -9.38
CA VAL A 13 -6.79 6.21 -8.13
C VAL A 13 -6.53 7.70 -7.95
N PHE A 14 -5.44 8.22 -8.53
CA PHE A 14 -5.07 9.63 -8.50
C PHE A 14 -5.72 10.48 -9.60
N GLY A 15 -6.34 9.86 -10.60
CA GLY A 15 -7.14 10.53 -11.63
C GLY A 15 -8.48 11.09 -11.13
N ASN A 16 -8.90 10.72 -9.92
CA ASN A 16 -10.15 11.19 -9.31
C ASN A 16 -10.04 12.66 -8.85
N ASP A 17 -10.30 13.60 -9.76
CA ASP A 17 -10.40 15.03 -9.46
C ASP A 17 -11.86 15.50 -9.53
N PHE A 18 -12.40 15.96 -8.40
CA PHE A 18 -13.79 16.46 -8.30
C PHE A 18 -13.90 17.97 -8.53
N GLY A 19 -12.81 18.64 -8.94
CA GLY A 19 -12.75 20.08 -9.19
C GLY A 19 -11.98 20.88 -8.13
N TRP A 20 -11.40 20.21 -7.14
CA TRP A 20 -10.55 20.80 -6.09
C TRP A 20 -9.13 20.24 -6.09
N GLY A 21 -8.74 19.51 -7.14
CA GLY A 21 -7.43 18.91 -7.27
C GLY A 21 -7.42 17.41 -7.02
N LYS A 22 -6.28 16.80 -7.37
CA LYS A 22 -6.05 15.37 -7.29
C LYS A 22 -5.89 14.87 -5.85
N PRO A 23 -6.17 13.58 -5.58
CA PRO A 23 -5.92 12.98 -4.27
C PRO A 23 -4.44 13.08 -3.89
N VAL A 24 -4.17 13.31 -2.61
CA VAL A 24 -2.81 13.32 -2.05
C VAL A 24 -2.34 11.92 -1.63
N GLY A 25 -3.26 10.98 -1.46
CA GLY A 25 -2.96 9.61 -1.04
C GLY A 25 -4.22 8.74 -1.04
N VAL A 26 -4.01 7.42 -1.02
CA VAL A 26 -5.06 6.41 -1.13
C VAL A 26 -4.85 5.35 -0.05
N ARG A 27 -5.93 4.99 0.66
CA ARG A 27 -5.91 4.00 1.74
C ARG A 27 -7.18 3.18 1.73
N SER A 28 -7.11 1.94 2.22
CA SER A 28 -8.29 1.10 2.41
C SER A 28 -9.01 1.46 3.70
N GLY A 29 -10.33 1.22 3.74
CA GLY A 29 -11.14 1.33 4.95
C GLY A 29 -10.75 0.29 6.01
N SER A 30 -11.06 0.56 7.28
CA SER A 30 -10.72 -0.33 8.40
C SER A 30 -11.28 -1.75 8.26
N GLY A 31 -12.43 -1.92 7.59
CA GLY A 31 -13.04 -3.23 7.35
C GLY A 31 -12.25 -4.15 6.41
N ASP A 32 -11.30 -3.61 5.64
CA ASP A 32 -10.45 -4.39 4.72
C ASP A 32 -9.10 -4.78 5.34
N LYS A 33 -8.88 -4.51 6.64
CA LYS A 33 -7.62 -4.77 7.35
C LYS A 33 -7.66 -6.10 8.08
N MET A 34 -7.13 -7.14 7.45
CA MET A 34 -7.04 -8.49 8.02
C MET A 34 -5.59 -8.97 8.02
N ASN A 35 -5.21 -9.81 8.99
CA ASN A 35 -3.86 -10.38 9.03
C ASN A 35 -3.55 -11.16 7.73
N GLY A 36 -2.43 -10.84 7.09
CA GLY A 36 -1.99 -11.43 5.82
C GLY A 36 -2.53 -10.72 4.58
N LYS A 37 -3.30 -9.64 4.72
CA LYS A 37 -3.81 -8.85 3.61
C LYS A 37 -2.75 -7.86 3.11
N VAL A 38 -2.57 -7.82 1.80
CA VAL A 38 -1.80 -6.79 1.10
C VAL A 38 -2.69 -6.14 0.04
N THR A 39 -2.85 -4.83 0.11
CA THR A 39 -3.61 -4.05 -0.87
C THR A 39 -2.64 -3.18 -1.67
N VAL A 40 -2.74 -3.26 -3.00
CA VAL A 40 -1.84 -2.56 -3.92
C VAL A 40 -2.53 -1.36 -4.55
N PHE A 41 -1.86 -0.20 -4.54
CA PHE A 41 -2.32 1.04 -5.16
C PHE A 41 -1.30 1.55 -6.18
N GLU A 42 -1.73 2.40 -7.11
CA GLU A 42 -0.83 3.24 -7.89
C GLU A 42 0.08 4.04 -6.94
N GLY A 43 1.35 4.20 -7.28
CA GLY A 43 2.28 5.04 -6.53
C GLY A 43 2.12 6.53 -6.85
N PRO A 44 2.38 7.44 -5.90
CA PRO A 44 2.19 8.88 -6.11
C PRO A 44 3.12 9.47 -7.17
N GLU A 45 4.26 8.83 -7.45
CA GLU A 45 5.26 9.35 -8.39
C GLU A 45 4.94 9.09 -9.87
N ARG A 46 3.82 8.42 -10.21
CA ARG A 46 3.31 8.16 -11.58
C ARG A 46 4.27 7.47 -12.59
N GLU A 47 5.54 7.28 -12.27
CA GLU A 47 6.56 6.59 -13.09
C GLU A 47 6.53 5.06 -12.90
N GLY A 48 5.33 4.46 -12.84
CA GLY A 48 5.18 3.01 -12.62
C GLY A 48 5.48 2.56 -11.20
N SER A 49 5.54 3.49 -10.24
CA SER A 49 5.64 3.21 -8.81
C SER A 49 4.34 2.59 -8.28
N MET A 50 4.44 1.93 -7.12
CA MET A 50 3.29 1.36 -6.40
C MET A 50 3.35 1.67 -4.92
N SER A 51 2.19 1.74 -4.29
CA SER A 51 2.08 1.82 -2.83
C SER A 51 1.41 0.56 -2.30
N LEU A 52 1.96 0.02 -1.21
CA LEU A 52 1.45 -1.19 -0.56
C LEU A 52 0.89 -0.83 0.81
N GLU A 53 -0.33 -1.28 1.08
CA GLU A 53 -0.84 -1.35 2.44
C GLU A 53 -0.78 -2.80 2.92
N VAL A 54 0.05 -3.05 3.92
CA VAL A 54 0.36 -4.39 4.45
C VAL A 54 -0.24 -4.53 5.85
N CYS A 55 -1.17 -5.46 6.03
CA CYS A 55 -1.79 -5.76 7.32
C CYS A 55 -1.29 -7.12 7.82
N LEU A 56 -0.53 -7.12 8.92
CA LEU A 56 0.04 -8.32 9.53
C LEU A 56 -0.23 -8.32 11.04
N ALA A 57 -0.11 -9.49 11.65
CA ALA A 57 -0.03 -9.60 13.11
C ALA A 57 1.15 -8.75 13.64
N PRO A 58 1.01 -8.13 14.83
CA PRO A 58 2.00 -7.19 15.34
C PRO A 58 3.44 -7.71 15.29
N GLU A 59 3.65 -8.96 15.73
CA GLU A 59 4.98 -9.57 15.80
C GLU A 59 5.61 -9.80 14.42
N ALA A 60 4.77 -10.04 13.40
CA ALA A 60 5.24 -10.19 12.03
C ALA A 60 5.54 -8.84 11.38
N LEU A 61 4.74 -7.82 11.67
CA LEU A 61 4.98 -6.46 11.19
C LEU A 61 6.26 -5.88 11.79
N GLU A 62 6.50 -6.09 13.09
CA GLU A 62 7.74 -5.68 13.76
C GLU A 62 8.98 -6.28 13.10
N ARG A 63 8.93 -7.57 12.76
CA ARG A 63 10.03 -8.25 12.06
C ARG A 63 10.23 -7.72 10.63
N LEU A 64 9.15 -7.44 9.91
CA LEU A 64 9.21 -6.90 8.55
C LEU A 64 9.83 -5.50 8.53
N VAL A 65 9.48 -4.64 9.49
CA VAL A 65 10.02 -3.28 9.61
C VAL A 65 11.49 -3.30 10.06
N ALA A 66 11.91 -4.32 10.80
CA ALA A 66 13.31 -4.52 11.19
C ALA A 66 14.17 -5.19 10.10
N ASP A 67 13.56 -5.67 9.01
CA ASP A 67 14.27 -6.34 7.92
C ASP A 67 14.90 -5.32 6.97
N HIS A 68 16.23 -5.24 6.97
CA HIS A 68 16.96 -4.27 6.17
C HIS A 68 16.85 -4.52 4.66
N GLU A 69 16.87 -5.78 4.22
CA GLU A 69 16.76 -6.11 2.79
C GLU A 69 15.42 -5.65 2.23
N PHE A 70 14.34 -5.86 2.99
CA PHE A 70 13.02 -5.39 2.62
C PHE A 70 12.94 -3.86 2.66
N MET A 71 13.40 -3.23 3.74
CA MET A 71 13.27 -1.79 3.93
C MET A 71 14.14 -0.98 2.95
N ASP A 72 15.25 -1.53 2.44
CA ASP A 72 16.04 -0.91 1.37
C ASP A 72 15.24 -0.74 0.06
N ALA A 73 14.20 -1.56 -0.16
CA ALA A 73 13.30 -1.46 -1.30
C ALA A 73 12.06 -0.58 -1.04
N VAL A 74 11.81 -0.18 0.22
CA VAL A 74 10.62 0.59 0.60
C VAL A 74 10.97 2.07 0.72
N SER A 75 10.25 2.91 0.00
CA SER A 75 10.28 4.35 0.22
C SER A 75 9.31 4.71 1.35
N VAL A 76 9.79 5.50 2.31
CA VAL A 76 8.92 6.11 3.32
C VAL A 76 8.01 7.15 2.63
N PRO A 77 6.71 7.19 2.97
CA PRO A 77 5.77 8.16 2.41
C PRO A 77 6.08 9.61 2.81
#